data_AF-A0A3D1CS04-F1
#
_entry.id   AF-A0A3D1CS04-F1
#
_cell.length_a   1.000
_cell.length_b   1.000
_cell.length_c   1.000
_cell.angle_alpha   90.00
_cell.angle_beta   90.00
_cell.angle_gamma   90.00
#
_symmetry.space_group_name_H-M   'P 1'
#
loop_
_entity.id
_entity.type
_entity.pdbx_description
1 polymer ?
#
loop_
_entity_poly.entity_id
_entity_poly.type
_entity_poly.pdbx_seq_one_letter_code
_entity_poly.pdbx_strand_id
1 'polypeptide(L)'
;MLAVAMNYTYRVIIEPDEKVWRAWVPALPGCHTWGKTIEEAKKNIGEAMEAYIGTFLDLGRPIPVDNQHQLEMLTTVSLKEAKKPGKKAVARKSIKQLAHAYV
;
A
#
# COMPACT_ATOMS: atom_id res chain seq x y z
N MET A 1 -27.07 -5.78 37.30
CA MET A 1 -26.01 -5.00 36.61
C MET A 1 -26.54 -4.62 35.25
N LEU A 2 -26.52 -3.33 34.89
CA LEU A 2 -26.73 -2.91 33.51
C LEU A 2 -25.46 -3.27 32.73
N ALA A 3 -25.56 -4.14 31.74
CA ALA A 3 -24.49 -4.36 30.78
C ALA A 3 -24.47 -3.14 29.85
N VAL A 4 -23.42 -2.32 29.94
CA VAL A 4 -23.22 -1.19 29.03
C VAL A 4 -22.39 -1.70 27.85
N ALA A 5 -22.97 -1.69 26.65
CA ALA A 5 -22.24 -2.04 25.43
C ALA A 5 -21.32 -0.87 25.05
N MET A 6 -20.01 -1.13 25.00
CA MET A 6 -19.03 -0.18 24.47
C MET A 6 -18.83 -0.47 22.99
N ASN A 7 -19.16 0.51 22.14
CA ASN A 7 -19.01 0.40 20.70
C ASN A 7 -17.75 1.15 20.26
N TYR A 8 -16.85 0.45 19.57
CA TYR A 8 -15.69 1.04 18.91
C TYR A 8 -15.89 0.98 17.40
N THR A 9 -15.55 2.06 16.70
CA THR A 9 -15.65 2.13 15.24
C THR A 9 -14.26 2.35 14.66
N TYR A 10 -13.93 1.55 13.66
CA TYR A 10 -12.65 1.58 12.97
C TYR A 10 -12.88 1.55 11.47
N ARG A 11 -11.96 2.17 10.74
CA ARG A 11 -11.84 2.03 9.30
C ARG A 11 -11.13 0.73 8.98
N VAL A 12 -11.74 -0.01 8.06
CA VAL A 12 -11.20 -1.25 7.53
C VAL A 12 -10.93 -1.02 6.05
N ILE A 13 -9.69 -1.25 5.64
CA ILE A 13 -9.29 -1.21 4.24
C ILE A 13 -9.27 -2.64 3.73
N ILE A 14 -9.98 -2.90 2.63
CA ILE A 14 -10.02 -4.20 1.96
C ILE A 14 -9.61 -3.99 0.51
N GLU A 15 -8.58 -4.72 0.06
CA GLU A 15 -8.02 -4.58 -1.27
C GLU A 15 -7.61 -5.93 -1.87
N PRO A 16 -7.54 -6.06 -3.20
CA PRO A 16 -7.03 -7.26 -3.84
C PRO A 16 -5.55 -7.49 -3.50
N ASP A 17 -5.20 -8.74 -3.21
CA ASP A 17 -3.83 -9.20 -2.97
C ASP A 17 -3.62 -10.55 -3.68
N GLU A 18 -3.00 -10.51 -4.86
CA GLU A 18 -2.88 -11.63 -5.78
C GLU A 18 -4.21 -12.33 -6.11
N LYS A 19 -4.48 -13.49 -5.50
CA LYS A 19 -5.68 -14.32 -5.68
C LYS A 19 -6.63 -14.29 -4.49
N VAL A 20 -6.34 -13.43 -3.51
CA VAL A 20 -7.10 -13.27 -2.27
C VAL A 20 -7.40 -11.79 -2.05
N TRP A 21 -8.15 -11.50 -0.98
CA TRP A 21 -8.44 -10.16 -0.50
C TRP A 21 -7.71 -9.96 0.81
N ARG A 22 -6.94 -8.88 0.91
CA ARG A 22 -6.28 -8.45 2.14
C ARG A 22 -7.17 -7.44 2.84
N ALA A 23 -7.38 -7.62 4.14
CA ALA A 23 -8.08 -6.67 5.00
C ALA A 23 -7.16 -6.20 6.13
N TRP A 24 -7.20 -4.91 6.46
CA TRP A 24 -6.39 -4.34 7.54
C TRP A 24 -6.99 -3.07 8.15
N VAL A 25 -6.58 -2.75 9.38
CA VAL A 25 -7.07 -1.61 10.15
C VAL A 25 -5.92 -0.66 10.47
N PRO A 26 -5.86 0.54 9.86
CA PRO A 26 -4.76 1.48 10.08
C PRO A 26 -4.55 1.87 11.56
N ALA A 27 -5.65 1.99 12.30
CA ALA A 27 -5.62 2.36 13.72
C ALA A 27 -5.21 1.20 14.65
N LEU A 28 -5.14 -0.03 14.16
CA LEU A 28 -4.72 -1.22 14.91
C LEU A 28 -3.49 -1.85 14.23
N PRO A 29 -2.28 -1.31 14.47
CA PRO A 29 -1.06 -1.78 13.82
C PRO A 29 -0.85 -3.29 14.01
N GLY A 30 -0.60 -4.00 12.92
CA GLY A 30 -0.43 -5.45 12.93
C GLY A 30 -1.73 -6.26 12.77
N CYS A 31 -2.90 -5.61 12.77
CA CYS A 31 -4.17 -6.27 12.49
C CYS A 31 -4.38 -6.39 10.97
N HIS A 32 -3.89 -7.49 10.39
CA HIS A 32 -4.01 -7.83 8.98
C HIS A 32 -4.56 -9.25 8.84
N THR A 33 -5.47 -9.44 7.90
CA THR A 33 -6.01 -10.76 7.56
C THR A 33 -6.19 -10.89 6.05
N TRP A 34 -6.46 -12.12 5.61
CA TRP A 34 -6.76 -12.43 4.23
C TRP A 34 -8.01 -13.31 4.13
N GLY A 35 -8.68 -13.27 2.99
CA GLY A 35 -9.77 -14.19 2.64
C GLY A 35 -9.82 -14.42 1.13
N LYS A 36 -10.31 -15.58 0.70
CA LYS A 36 -10.50 -15.88 -0.73
C LYS A 36 -11.59 -15.02 -1.34
N THR A 37 -12.54 -14.54 -0.54
CA THR A 37 -13.57 -13.58 -0.93
C THR A 37 -13.53 -12.34 -0.04
N ILE A 38 -14.22 -11.27 -0.47
CA ILE A 38 -14.38 -10.04 0.33
C ILE A 38 -15.10 -10.36 1.65
N GLU A 39 -16.11 -11.24 1.62
CA GLU A 39 -16.87 -11.66 2.80
C GLU A 39 -16.00 -12.42 3.79
N GLU A 40 -15.14 -13.31 3.30
CA GLU A 40 -14.18 -14.04 4.14
C GLU A 40 -13.17 -13.06 4.77
N ALA A 41 -12.63 -12.11 3.99
CA ALA A 41 -11.73 -11.10 4.52
C ALA A 41 -12.40 -10.21 5.58
N LYS A 42 -13.66 -9.81 5.38
CA LYS A 42 -14.48 -9.06 6.35
C LYS A 42 -14.71 -9.85 7.64
N LYS A 43 -15.06 -11.13 7.54
CA LYS A 43 -15.23 -12.00 8.71
C LYS A 43 -13.93 -12.12 9.49
N ASN A 44 -12.84 -12.43 8.80
CA ASN A 44 -11.54 -12.67 9.42
C ASN A 44 -11.00 -11.40 10.10
N ILE A 45 -11.12 -10.22 9.47
CA ILE A 45 -10.68 -8.98 10.10
C ILE A 45 -11.53 -8.61 11.32
N GLY A 46 -12.84 -8.88 11.30
CA GLY A 46 -13.70 -8.70 12.47
C GLY A 46 -13.24 -9.52 13.67
N GLU A 47 -12.99 -10.82 13.47
CA GLU A 47 -12.46 -11.71 14.51
C GLU A 47 -11.08 -11.27 15.02
N ALA A 48 -10.20 -10.83 14.12
CA ALA A 48 -8.88 -10.32 14.49
C ALA A 48 -8.95 -9.02 15.28
N MET A 49 -9.88 -8.12 14.95
CA MET A 49 -10.12 -6.89 15.71
C MET A 49 -10.63 -7.22 17.12
N GLU A 50 -11.60 -8.13 17.26
CA GLU A 50 -12.10 -8.56 18.57
C GLU A 50 -10.98 -9.12 19.46
N ALA A 51 -10.12 -9.99 18.91
CA ALA A 51 -8.96 -10.52 19.62
C ALA A 51 -7.94 -9.44 20.01
N TYR A 52 -7.67 -8.49 19.12
CA TYR A 52 -6.75 -7.37 19.36
C TYR A 52 -7.24 -6.49 20.52
N ILE A 53 -8.51 -6.07 20.46
CA ILE A 53 -9.13 -5.22 21.48
C ILE A 53 -9.25 -5.97 22.81
N GLY A 54 -9.64 -7.25 22.77
CA GLY A 54 -9.68 -8.11 23.96
C GLY A 54 -8.34 -8.15 24.68
N THR A 55 -7.23 -8.31 23.95
CA THR A 55 -5.88 -8.29 24.53
C THR A 55 -5.56 -6.97 25.24
N PHE A 56 -5.98 -5.82 24.67
CA PHE A 56 -5.77 -4.53 25.32
C PHE A 56 -6.58 -4.39 26.62
N LEU A 57 -7.82 -4.87 26.63
CA LEU A 57 -8.65 -4.91 27.83
C LEU A 57 -8.02 -5.77 28.92
N ASP A 58 -7.56 -6.98 28.58
CA ASP A 58 -6.93 -7.92 29.52
C ASP A 58 -5.65 -7.34 30.14
N LEU A 59 -4.91 -6.54 29.37
CA LEU A 59 -3.70 -5.87 29.82
C LEU A 59 -3.96 -4.52 30.51
N GLY A 60 -5.22 -4.09 30.65
CA GLY A 60 -5.59 -2.79 31.21
C GLY A 60 -5.02 -1.60 30.41
N ARG A 61 -4.81 -1.79 29.11
CA ARG A 61 -4.26 -0.77 28.21
C ARG A 61 -5.38 0.07 27.59
N PRO A 62 -5.12 1.35 27.29
CA PRO A 62 -6.09 2.19 26.59
C PRO A 62 -6.37 1.64 25.20
N ILE A 63 -7.65 1.49 24.86
CA ILE A 63 -8.07 1.03 23.53
C ILE A 63 -7.64 2.06 22.47
N PRO A 64 -6.91 1.66 21.41
CA PRO A 64 -6.58 2.57 20.32
C PRO A 64 -7.87 3.09 19.68
N VAL A 65 -7.96 4.40 19.47
CA VAL A 65 -9.11 5.01 18.81
C VAL A 65 -8.76 5.31 17.35
N ASP A 66 -9.68 5.02 16.44
CA ASP A 66 -9.58 5.54 15.09
C ASP A 66 -10.05 6.99 15.10
N ASN A 67 -9.12 7.93 14.86
CA ASN A 67 -9.41 9.35 14.98
C ASN A 67 -10.37 9.80 13.87
N GLN A 68 -11.66 9.87 14.21
CA GLN A 68 -12.76 10.25 13.30
C GLN A 68 -12.65 11.68 12.73
N HIS A 69 -11.66 12.48 13.16
CA HIS A 69 -11.42 13.85 12.70
C HIS A 69 -10.24 13.99 11.71
N GLN A 70 -9.75 12.89 11.15
CA GLN A 70 -8.68 12.91 10.15
C GLN A 70 -9.28 12.95 8.73
N LEU A 71 -8.69 13.78 7.86
CA LEU A 71 -9.01 13.78 6.44
C LEU A 71 -8.29 12.60 5.77
N GLU A 72 -9.06 11.68 5.18
CA GLU A 72 -8.53 10.72 4.22
C GLU A 72 -8.60 11.27 2.82
N MET A 73 -7.47 11.22 2.13
CA MET A 73 -7.37 11.65 0.75
C MET A 73 -6.62 10.60 -0.06
N LEU A 74 -7.31 9.99 -1.02
CA LEU A 74 -6.67 9.29 -2.13
C LEU A 74 -6.38 10.34 -3.20
N THR A 75 -5.13 10.43 -3.64
CA THR A 75 -4.72 11.32 -4.72
C THR A 75 -3.97 10.54 -5.79
N THR A 76 -4.28 10.82 -7.05
CA THR A 76 -3.58 10.26 -8.21
C THR A 76 -2.72 11.35 -8.82
N VAL A 77 -1.42 11.09 -8.93
CA VAL A 77 -0.48 11.96 -9.65
C VAL A 77 -0.09 11.31 -10.98
N SER A 78 -0.02 12.09 -12.05
CA SER A 78 0.46 11.64 -13.36
C SER A 78 1.81 12.29 -13.67
N LEU A 79 2.81 11.47 -14.01
CA LEU A 79 4.14 11.93 -14.42
C LEU A 79 4.24 11.92 -15.95
N LYS A 80 4.88 12.94 -16.55
CA LYS A 80 5.27 12.91 -17.97
C LYS A 80 6.69 12.36 -18.05
N GLU A 81 6.88 11.21 -18.68
CA GLU A 81 8.22 10.71 -18.97
C GLU A 81 8.95 11.67 -19.93
N ALA A 82 10.14 12.11 -19.54
CA ALA A 82 11.02 12.85 -20.43
C ALA A 82 11.56 11.91 -21.52
N LYS A 83 11.43 12.30 -22.81
CA LYS A 83 12.10 11.59 -23.91
C LYS A 83 13.60 11.51 -23.62
N LYS A 84 14.15 10.29 -23.49
CA LYS A 84 15.60 10.08 -23.43
C LYS A 84 16.24 10.75 -24.66
N PRO A 85 17.28 11.60 -24.52
CA PRO A 85 17.95 12.20 -25.67
C PRO A 85 18.46 11.06 -26.56
N GLY A 86 17.98 11.05 -27.81
CA GLY A 86 18.33 10.03 -28.79
C GLY A 86 19.86 9.96 -28.93
N LYS A 87 20.41 8.75 -28.93
CA LYS A 87 21.85 8.52 -29.19
C LYS A 87 22.18 9.23 -30.50
N LYS A 88 22.98 10.31 -30.45
CA LYS A 88 23.52 10.93 -31.67
C LYS A 88 24.26 9.84 -32.43
N ALA A 89 23.83 9.57 -33.67
CA ALA A 89 24.55 8.67 -34.56
C ALA A 89 25.95 9.26 -34.75
N VAL A 90 26.97 8.55 -34.25
CA VAL A 90 28.37 8.87 -34.55
C VAL A 90 28.55 8.54 -36.02
N ALA A 91 28.60 9.56 -36.87
CA ALA A 91 28.90 9.40 -38.28
C ALA A 91 30.28 8.73 -38.41
N ARG A 92 30.32 7.47 -38.86
CA ARG A 92 31.56 6.83 -39.28
C ARG A 92 32.03 7.56 -40.54
N LYS A 93 32.96 8.51 -40.41
CA LYS A 93 33.78 8.93 -41.56
C LYS A 93 34.53 7.69 -42.04
N SER A 94 34.28 7.27 -43.27
CA SER A 94 35.05 6.20 -43.89
C SER A 94 36.50 6.64 -43.99
N ILE A 95 37.42 5.83 -43.46
CA ILE A 95 38.84 5.95 -43.76
C ILE A 95 39.01 5.40 -45.18
N LYS A 96 38.77 6.25 -46.18
CA LYS A 96 39.34 6.08 -47.52
C LYS A 96 39.90 7.43 -47.93
N GLN A 97 41.16 7.40 -48.33
CA GLN A 97 41.99 8.50 -48.84
C GLN A 97 42.76 9.29 -47.77
N LEU A 98 44.01 8.87 -47.54
CA LEU A 98 45.19 9.62 -48.00
C LEU A 98 46.43 8.73 -47.84
N ALA A 99 46.69 7.92 -48.87
CA ALA A 99 48.02 7.38 -49.14
C ALA A 99 48.52 8.10 -50.39
N HIS A 100 49.17 9.25 -50.22
CA HIS A 100 50.22 9.71 -51.14
C HIS A 100 50.99 10.89 -50.56
N ALA A 101 52.30 10.85 -50.83
CA ALA A 101 53.34 11.85 -50.56
C ALA A 101 53.81 11.92 -49.10
N TYR A 102 54.87 11.18 -48.76
CA TYR A 102 56.25 11.65 -48.92
C TYR A 102 57.19 10.42 -48.88
N VAL A 103 57.88 10.22 -50.00
CA VAL A 103 59.15 9.50 -50.25
C VAL A 103 59.33 8.13 -49.61
#